data_AF-A0A2E0UMM8-F1
#
_entry.id   AF-A0A2E0UMM8-F1
#
_cell.length_a   1.000
_cell.length_b   1.000
_cell.length_c   1.000
_cell.angle_alpha   90.00
_cell.angle_beta   90.00
_cell.angle_gamma   90.00
#
_symmetry.space_group_name_H-M   'P 1'
#
loop_
_entity.id
_entity.type
_entity.pdbx_description
1 polymer ?
#
loop_
_entity_poly.entity_id
_entity_poly.type
_entity_poly.pdbx_seq_one_letter_code
_entity_poly.pdbx_strand_id
1 'polypeptide(L)'
;MRTISTLFILLTAFISLSPIGFEEALTARVEEVLERSNSHCTYEYVGDGWFEFTTPEGKTFRRQVGGFVLHKADQPDKIITIDVRTIDTTGYGTKFRKIATLPIGTGYQPAVGYDEEPGRKWIVGHRLVDGTFPNSQIYETTDGGESFYLAYDYPETFLVVPSAYGHFYDGNTPQLATDSSGSILVFDTPSNSHLPIRRTVSALRGSSNLFQPRVEDLDGDGYTELILKHTTNLVVKYDLSSNSFIDVFSDNFSNEFEWGSWAVGFFDLDARKEFATVLRNQEVVFVEYDGVSSYEESYREKVPLSSGGFNVEGDDLDLDGKQEAFIGSSGFGGPLYISVFEGFGNDLYHDSLRLVIDGVGALRRTLNTADIDGDGLDELIITYGGMLLILKASSYNHYEPFWLGYFSGEVGVRFVDLEGDGAKEILVGQITNRTGFTEILRYHSPPVSVPPSPAPGTFEVHSVYPQPAASSTTISFIPECAGRCSISLYDINGRVVYTKSFHAASAA
;
A
#
# COMPACT_ATOMS: atom_id res chain seq x y z
N MET A 1 -26.99 50.28 22.17
CA MET A 1 -25.97 51.03 22.93
C MET A 1 -25.50 50.18 24.11
N ARG A 2 -24.52 49.29 23.87
CA ARG A 2 -23.63 48.68 24.86
C ARG A 2 -22.31 48.38 24.15
N THR A 3 -21.23 48.74 24.81
CA THR A 3 -19.85 48.83 24.34
C THR A 3 -19.17 47.46 24.43
N ILE A 4 -18.35 47.14 23.41
CA ILE A 4 -17.46 45.99 23.35
C ILE A 4 -16.20 46.29 24.17
N SER A 5 -15.71 45.31 24.92
CA SER A 5 -14.35 45.31 25.46
C SER A 5 -13.80 43.87 25.43
N THR A 6 -12.64 43.76 24.83
CA THR A 6 -11.78 42.62 24.50
C THR A 6 -11.37 41.75 25.70
N LEU A 7 -11.29 40.41 25.56
CA LEU A 7 -10.10 39.60 25.91
C LEU A 7 -10.24 38.13 25.45
N PHE A 8 -9.23 37.64 24.73
CA PHE A 8 -8.95 36.24 24.37
C PHE A 8 -8.26 35.52 25.54
N ILE A 9 -8.54 34.22 25.77
CA ILE A 9 -7.60 33.16 26.21
C ILE A 9 -8.29 31.79 26.01
N LEU A 10 -7.54 30.87 25.38
CA LEU A 10 -7.79 29.44 25.17
C LEU A 10 -7.99 28.66 26.49
N LEU A 11 -8.86 27.64 26.47
CA LEU A 11 -8.49 26.30 26.96
C LEU A 11 -9.40 25.22 26.36
N THR A 12 -8.73 24.20 25.83
CA THR A 12 -9.17 22.95 25.20
C THR A 12 -9.93 22.02 26.14
N ALA A 13 -10.95 21.33 25.61
CA ALA A 13 -11.46 20.06 26.13
C ALA A 13 -12.08 19.25 24.99
N PHE A 14 -11.41 18.16 24.61
CA PHE A 14 -11.86 17.17 23.64
C PHE A 14 -12.99 16.30 24.23
N ILE A 15 -14.10 16.21 23.52
CA ILE A 15 -15.14 15.18 23.72
C ILE A 15 -15.53 14.71 22.32
N SER A 16 -15.58 13.38 22.13
CA SER A 16 -16.19 12.67 21.00
C SER A 16 -17.39 13.43 20.44
N LEU A 17 -17.37 13.82 19.16
CA LEU A 17 -18.46 14.60 18.57
C LEU A 17 -19.72 13.72 18.47
N SER A 18 -20.57 13.82 19.50
CA SER A 18 -22.00 13.58 19.35
C SER A 18 -22.56 14.54 18.27
N PRO A 19 -23.77 14.32 17.73
CA PRO A 19 -24.40 15.19 16.72
C PRO A 19 -24.35 16.70 17.03
N ILE A 20 -24.22 17.06 18.32
CA ILE A 20 -24.10 18.43 18.82
C ILE A 20 -22.77 19.08 18.40
N GLY A 21 -21.66 18.34 18.38
CA GLY A 21 -20.35 18.91 18.08
C GLY A 21 -20.12 19.20 16.59
N PHE A 22 -20.79 18.44 15.71
CA PHE A 22 -20.82 18.75 14.28
C PHE A 22 -21.55 20.07 14.01
N GLU A 23 -22.69 20.31 14.67
CA GLU A 23 -23.41 21.58 14.56
C GLU A 23 -22.58 22.77 15.06
N GLU A 24 -21.79 22.60 16.14
CA GLU A 24 -20.91 23.65 16.67
C GLU A 24 -19.74 23.98 15.72
N ALA A 25 -19.04 22.97 15.19
CA ALA A 25 -17.94 23.17 14.25
C ALA A 25 -18.42 23.81 12.92
N LEU A 26 -19.57 23.35 12.44
CA LEU A 26 -20.21 23.87 11.23
C LEU A 26 -20.69 25.31 11.45
N THR A 27 -21.25 25.61 12.62
CA THR A 27 -21.67 26.97 13.02
C THR A 27 -20.47 27.91 13.08
N ALA A 28 -19.37 27.52 13.73
CA ALA A 28 -18.16 28.35 13.83
C ALA A 28 -17.58 28.70 12.44
N ARG A 29 -17.62 27.77 11.49
CA ARG A 29 -17.13 28.01 10.13
C ARG A 29 -18.07 28.90 9.31
N VAL A 30 -19.38 28.76 9.48
CA VAL A 30 -20.37 29.66 8.87
C VAL A 30 -20.20 31.07 9.42
N GLU A 31 -19.98 31.23 10.73
CA GLU A 31 -19.72 32.52 11.37
C GLU A 31 -18.44 33.18 10.81
N GLU A 32 -17.37 32.43 10.59
CA GLU A 32 -16.14 32.94 9.96
C GLU A 32 -16.39 33.45 8.53
N VAL A 33 -17.20 32.73 7.73
CA VAL A 33 -17.57 33.16 6.37
C VAL A 33 -18.41 34.45 6.41
N LEU A 34 -19.32 34.57 7.37
CA LEU A 34 -20.13 35.76 7.57
C LEU A 34 -19.27 36.95 8.00
N GLU A 35 -18.33 36.75 8.91
CA GLU A 35 -17.42 37.79 9.40
C GLU A 35 -16.50 38.31 8.26
N ARG A 36 -15.94 37.41 7.45
CA ARG A 36 -15.11 37.78 6.28
C ARG A 36 -15.89 38.50 5.18
N SER A 37 -17.18 38.21 5.03
CA SER A 37 -18.03 38.85 4.00
C SER A 37 -18.61 40.20 4.43
N ASN A 38 -18.41 40.60 5.69
CA ASN A 38 -18.94 41.84 6.28
C ASN A 38 -20.45 42.01 6.01
N SER A 39 -21.18 40.88 5.96
CA SER A 39 -22.57 40.83 5.51
C SER A 39 -23.48 40.38 6.65
N HIS A 40 -24.56 41.14 6.89
CA HIS A 40 -25.60 40.79 7.85
C HIS A 40 -26.59 39.78 7.24
N CYS A 41 -26.10 38.63 6.78
CA CYS A 41 -26.96 37.59 6.22
C CYS A 41 -27.52 36.68 7.33
N THR A 42 -28.75 36.20 7.17
CA THR A 42 -29.21 34.99 7.84
C THR A 42 -28.87 33.77 6.99
N TYR A 43 -28.72 32.60 7.58
CA TYR A 43 -28.44 31.38 6.83
C TYR A 43 -29.36 30.24 7.26
N GLU A 44 -29.62 29.32 6.34
CA GLU A 44 -30.31 28.06 6.57
C GLU A 44 -29.51 26.93 5.94
N TYR A 45 -29.35 25.83 6.67
CA TYR A 45 -28.74 24.61 6.13
C TYR A 45 -29.73 23.93 5.18
N VAL A 46 -29.31 23.71 3.92
CA VAL A 46 -30.19 23.17 2.88
C VAL A 46 -29.81 21.76 2.41
N GLY A 47 -28.86 21.11 3.11
CA GLY A 47 -28.38 19.75 2.80
C GLY A 47 -27.02 19.71 2.10
N ASP A 48 -26.35 18.57 2.14
CA ASP A 48 -25.11 18.25 1.42
C ASP A 48 -23.97 19.30 1.57
N GLY A 49 -23.83 19.89 2.77
CA GLY A 49 -22.83 20.93 3.03
C GLY A 49 -23.17 22.31 2.45
N TRP A 50 -24.35 22.47 1.85
CA TRP A 50 -24.83 23.73 1.29
C TRP A 50 -25.62 24.54 2.32
N PHE A 51 -25.34 25.84 2.30
CA PHE A 51 -26.07 26.85 3.06
C PHE A 51 -26.71 27.84 2.10
N GLU A 52 -27.97 28.18 2.36
CA GLU A 52 -28.65 29.29 1.71
C GLU A 52 -28.57 30.53 2.60
N PHE A 53 -27.93 31.56 2.10
CA PHE A 53 -27.74 32.84 2.76
C PHE A 53 -28.78 33.83 2.23
N THR A 54 -29.45 34.54 3.13
CA THR A 54 -30.40 35.61 2.81
C THR A 54 -29.87 36.95 3.29
N THR A 55 -29.66 37.90 2.37
CA THR A 55 -29.23 39.26 2.72
C THR A 55 -30.36 40.06 3.38
N PRO A 56 -30.09 41.19 4.07
CA PRO A 56 -31.13 42.05 4.64
C PRO A 56 -32.16 42.56 3.62
N GLU A 57 -31.78 42.67 2.34
CA GLU A 57 -32.67 43.05 1.23
C GLU A 57 -33.49 41.87 0.67
N GLY A 58 -33.38 40.68 1.27
CA GLY A 58 -34.12 39.49 0.88
C GLY A 58 -33.55 38.74 -0.34
N LYS A 59 -32.30 39.03 -0.76
CA LYS A 59 -31.65 38.27 -1.83
C LYS A 59 -31.07 36.99 -1.25
N THR A 60 -31.35 35.87 -1.89
CA THR A 60 -30.78 34.57 -1.50
C THR A 60 -29.62 34.18 -2.40
N PHE A 61 -28.61 33.54 -1.83
CA PHE A 61 -27.55 32.87 -2.57
C PHE A 61 -27.09 31.63 -1.81
N ARG A 62 -26.64 30.62 -2.54
CA ARG A 62 -26.14 29.38 -1.94
C ARG A 62 -24.63 29.35 -1.97
N ARG A 63 -24.03 28.89 -0.88
CA ARG A 63 -22.59 28.65 -0.80
C ARG A 63 -22.35 27.37 -0.01
N GLN A 64 -21.48 26.53 -0.53
CA GLN A 64 -20.96 25.40 0.20
C GLN A 64 -19.97 25.93 1.24
N VAL A 65 -20.19 25.63 2.52
CA VAL A 65 -19.35 26.12 3.62
C VAL A 65 -18.62 24.93 4.21
N GLY A 66 -17.33 24.85 3.89
CA GLY A 66 -16.51 23.67 4.10
C GLY A 66 -16.69 22.67 2.95
N GLY A 67 -15.60 22.05 2.51
CA GLY A 67 -15.63 20.96 1.53
C GLY A 67 -16.30 19.69 2.05
N PHE A 68 -17.08 19.77 3.12
CA PHE A 68 -17.88 18.68 3.66
C PHE A 68 -19.04 18.42 2.71
N VAL A 69 -18.78 17.67 1.64
CA VAL A 69 -19.83 16.82 1.08
C VAL A 69 -20.17 15.86 2.21
N LEU A 70 -21.38 15.97 2.78
CA LEU A 70 -21.96 14.90 3.57
C LEU A 70 -22.18 13.73 2.59
N HIS A 71 -21.12 13.00 2.28
CA HIS A 71 -21.28 11.66 1.74
C HIS A 71 -22.14 10.95 2.78
N LYS A 72 -23.31 10.46 2.36
CA LYS A 72 -24.01 9.47 3.18
C LYS A 72 -23.01 8.35 3.36
N ALA A 73 -22.45 8.24 4.57
CA ALA A 73 -21.42 7.29 4.99
C ALA A 73 -21.79 5.80 4.80
N ASP A 74 -22.89 5.50 4.11
CA ASP A 74 -23.36 4.14 3.88
C ASP A 74 -22.83 3.55 2.57
N GLN A 75 -22.29 4.33 1.62
CA GLN A 75 -21.77 3.80 0.36
C GLN A 75 -20.48 4.51 -0.09
N PRO A 76 -19.44 3.74 -0.50
CA PRO A 76 -18.25 4.32 -1.11
C PRO A 76 -18.66 5.03 -2.40
N ASP A 77 -17.86 6.01 -2.83
CA ASP A 77 -18.17 6.76 -4.06
C ASP A 77 -18.20 5.84 -5.28
N LYS A 78 -17.44 4.74 -5.23
CA LYS A 78 -17.34 3.76 -6.29
C LYS A 78 -17.14 2.34 -5.76
N ILE A 79 -17.71 1.37 -6.47
CA ILE A 79 -17.46 -0.06 -6.24
C ILE A 79 -16.96 -0.68 -7.53
N ILE A 80 -15.80 -1.33 -7.48
CA ILE A 80 -15.23 -2.11 -8.59
C ILE A 80 -15.22 -3.58 -8.19
N THR A 81 -15.81 -4.43 -9.03
CA THR A 81 -15.76 -5.89 -8.83
C THR A 81 -14.82 -6.54 -9.83
N ILE A 82 -13.87 -7.32 -9.34
CA ILE A 82 -12.91 -8.10 -10.12
C ILE A 82 -13.15 -9.58 -9.82
N ASP A 83 -13.67 -10.34 -10.78
CA ASP A 83 -13.79 -11.79 -10.65
C ASP A 83 -12.56 -12.46 -11.27
N VAL A 84 -11.67 -12.98 -10.41
CA VAL A 84 -10.39 -13.56 -10.85
C VAL A 84 -10.58 -14.79 -11.75
N ARG A 85 -11.74 -15.45 -11.71
CA ARG A 85 -12.05 -16.61 -12.58
C ARG A 85 -12.33 -16.21 -14.02
N THR A 86 -12.62 -14.93 -14.26
CA THR A 86 -12.96 -14.39 -15.57
C THR A 86 -11.81 -13.66 -16.25
N ILE A 87 -10.70 -13.46 -15.53
CA ILE A 87 -9.51 -12.81 -16.06
C ILE A 87 -8.86 -13.72 -17.11
N ASP A 88 -8.72 -13.22 -18.34
CA ASP A 88 -7.95 -13.89 -19.39
C ASP A 88 -6.45 -13.76 -19.08
N THR A 89 -5.84 -14.84 -18.63
CA THR A 89 -4.41 -14.85 -18.24
C THR A 89 -3.45 -15.12 -19.39
N THR A 90 -3.95 -15.32 -20.61
CA THR A 90 -3.10 -15.66 -21.76
C THR A 90 -2.07 -14.58 -22.09
N GLY A 91 -2.37 -13.30 -21.78
CA GLY A 91 -1.47 -12.17 -21.97
C GLY A 91 -0.50 -11.87 -20.81
N TYR A 92 -0.69 -12.49 -19.62
CA TYR A 92 0.07 -12.12 -18.41
C TYR A 92 1.26 -13.04 -18.13
N GLY A 93 1.25 -14.27 -18.65
CA GLY A 93 2.24 -15.29 -18.30
C GLY A 93 3.68 -14.94 -18.63
N THR A 94 3.93 -13.94 -19.49
CA THR A 94 5.28 -13.51 -19.88
C THR A 94 5.78 -12.29 -19.13
N LYS A 95 4.94 -11.57 -18.38
CA LYS A 95 5.31 -10.31 -17.69
C LYS A 95 6.32 -10.49 -16.57
N PHE A 96 6.43 -11.69 -16.01
CA PHE A 96 7.39 -12.00 -14.96
C PHE A 96 8.15 -13.26 -15.33
N ARG A 97 9.47 -13.23 -15.14
CA ARG A 97 10.33 -14.39 -15.27
C ARG A 97 10.86 -14.79 -13.91
N LYS A 98 10.88 -16.09 -13.62
CA LYS A 98 11.57 -16.61 -12.44
C LYS A 98 13.08 -16.59 -12.69
N ILE A 99 13.83 -15.93 -11.81
CA ILE A 99 15.29 -15.82 -11.91
C ILE A 99 16.01 -16.76 -10.93
N ALA A 100 15.42 -17.03 -9.78
CA ALA A 100 16.02 -17.89 -8.77
C ALA A 100 14.99 -18.63 -7.91
N THR A 101 15.46 -19.63 -7.17
CA THR A 101 14.70 -20.30 -6.11
C THR A 101 15.63 -20.55 -4.93
N LEU A 102 15.29 -20.00 -3.78
CA LEU A 102 16.04 -20.17 -2.54
C LEU A 102 15.39 -21.23 -1.65
N PRO A 103 16.15 -22.10 -0.97
CA PRO A 103 15.62 -23.15 -0.10
C PRO A 103 15.21 -22.61 1.29
N ILE A 104 14.72 -21.37 1.31
CA ILE A 104 14.14 -20.70 2.46
C ILE A 104 12.74 -20.26 2.10
N GLY A 105 11.78 -20.44 2.99
CA GLY A 105 10.40 -20.01 2.79
C GLY A 105 9.70 -19.83 4.11
N THR A 106 8.72 -18.95 4.11
CA THR A 106 7.99 -18.51 5.29
C THR A 106 6.56 -18.31 4.82
N GLY A 107 5.61 -19.03 5.41
CA GLY A 107 4.24 -19.10 4.90
C GLY A 107 3.46 -17.81 5.11
N TYR A 108 4.03 -16.88 5.89
CA TYR A 108 3.35 -15.66 6.32
C TYR A 108 4.03 -14.37 5.84
N GLN A 109 5.35 -14.36 5.67
CA GLN A 109 6.10 -13.19 5.20
C GLN A 109 7.43 -13.66 4.62
N PRO A 110 7.68 -13.57 3.30
CA PRO A 110 8.93 -14.01 2.72
C PRO A 110 10.08 -13.19 3.27
N ALA A 111 11.23 -13.73 2.96
CA ALA A 111 12.48 -13.24 3.45
C ALA A 111 12.66 -11.73 3.24
N VAL A 112 13.16 -11.06 4.28
CA VAL A 112 13.45 -9.62 4.22
C VAL A 112 14.68 -9.44 3.32
N GLY A 113 14.52 -8.64 2.26
CA GLY A 113 15.62 -8.14 1.45
C GLY A 113 16.09 -6.79 1.94
N TYR A 114 17.40 -6.53 1.96
CA TYR A 114 17.93 -5.23 2.32
C TYR A 114 18.94 -4.66 1.33
N ASP A 115 18.97 -3.34 1.21
CA ASP A 115 19.81 -2.55 0.31
C ASP A 115 20.46 -1.40 1.11
N GLU A 116 21.75 -1.52 1.40
CA GLU A 116 22.55 -0.41 1.95
C GLU A 116 23.85 -0.19 1.20
N GLU A 117 24.46 -1.29 0.78
CA GLU A 117 25.62 -1.23 -0.08
C GLU A 117 25.19 -1.51 -1.52
N PRO A 118 25.43 -0.58 -2.46
CA PRO A 118 25.17 -0.79 -3.87
C PRO A 118 25.76 -2.14 -4.34
N GLY A 119 24.88 -3.07 -4.69
CA GLY A 119 25.25 -4.38 -5.22
C GLY A 119 25.42 -5.52 -4.20
N ARG A 120 25.08 -5.33 -2.92
CA ARG A 120 25.00 -6.44 -1.95
C ARG A 120 23.70 -6.40 -1.19
N LYS A 121 22.81 -7.30 -1.57
CA LYS A 121 21.50 -7.43 -0.96
C LYS A 121 21.39 -8.83 -0.38
N TRP A 122 20.70 -8.98 0.74
CA TRP A 122 20.57 -10.28 1.37
C TRP A 122 19.13 -10.55 1.76
N ILE A 123 18.77 -11.82 1.75
CA ILE A 123 17.42 -12.37 1.86
C ILE A 123 17.45 -13.37 3.02
N VAL A 124 16.72 -13.09 4.10
CA VAL A 124 16.67 -13.95 5.30
C VAL A 124 15.35 -14.71 5.43
N GLY A 125 15.35 -16.04 5.55
CA GLY A 125 14.11 -16.81 5.71
C GLY A 125 14.29 -18.14 6.44
N HIS A 126 13.18 -18.86 6.69
CA HIS A 126 13.26 -20.17 7.35
C HIS A 126 13.58 -21.27 6.38
N ARG A 127 14.49 -22.16 6.78
CA ARG A 127 14.66 -23.44 6.10
C ARG A 127 13.57 -24.38 6.59
N LEU A 128 12.80 -24.98 5.68
CA LEU A 128 11.77 -25.97 6.02
C LEU A 128 12.20 -27.35 5.48
N VAL A 129 12.44 -28.29 6.40
CA VAL A 129 12.87 -29.66 6.10
C VAL A 129 11.88 -30.63 6.72
N ASP A 130 11.22 -31.42 5.88
CA ASP A 130 10.24 -32.44 6.29
C ASP A 130 9.15 -31.92 7.23
N GLY A 131 8.68 -30.69 6.97
CA GLY A 131 7.63 -30.04 7.76
C GLY A 131 8.09 -29.43 9.08
N THR A 132 9.41 -29.42 9.36
CA THR A 132 10.01 -28.74 10.51
C THR A 132 10.83 -27.53 10.06
N PHE A 133 10.83 -26.46 10.87
CA PHE A 133 11.69 -25.29 10.66
C PHE A 133 12.93 -25.40 11.55
N PRO A 134 13.98 -26.16 11.16
CA PRO A 134 15.15 -26.35 12.00
C PRO A 134 15.84 -25.04 12.34
N ASN A 135 15.91 -24.10 11.39
CA ASN A 135 16.61 -22.84 11.56
C ASN A 135 16.24 -21.81 10.48
N SER A 136 16.89 -20.66 10.55
CA SER A 136 16.79 -19.59 9.56
C SER A 136 18.13 -19.39 8.85
N GLN A 137 18.10 -18.87 7.63
CA GLN A 137 19.27 -18.71 6.79
C GLN A 137 19.25 -17.36 6.09
N ILE A 138 20.44 -16.79 5.87
CA ILE A 138 20.65 -15.58 5.07
C ILE A 138 21.31 -15.97 3.76
N TYR A 139 20.69 -15.57 2.66
CA TYR A 139 21.25 -15.67 1.31
C TYR A 139 21.65 -14.29 0.84
N GLU A 140 22.86 -14.12 0.32
CA GLU A 140 23.31 -12.85 -0.24
C GLU A 140 23.34 -12.94 -1.78
N THR A 141 22.97 -11.84 -2.43
CA THR A 141 22.99 -11.69 -3.87
C THR A 141 24.41 -11.46 -4.36
N THR A 142 24.71 -12.01 -5.52
CA THR A 142 25.92 -11.75 -6.29
C THR A 142 25.54 -11.44 -7.74
N ASP A 143 26.49 -10.88 -8.49
CA ASP A 143 26.33 -10.59 -9.92
C ASP A 143 25.09 -9.72 -10.25
N GLY A 144 24.81 -8.72 -9.41
CA GLY A 144 23.70 -7.79 -9.63
C GLY A 144 22.31 -8.40 -9.44
N GLY A 145 22.16 -9.44 -8.61
CA GLY A 145 20.85 -10.05 -8.32
C GLY A 145 20.57 -11.36 -9.07
N GLU A 146 21.46 -11.78 -9.97
CA GLU A 146 21.29 -12.99 -10.79
C GLU A 146 21.69 -14.29 -10.08
N SER A 147 22.54 -14.21 -9.05
CA SER A 147 23.04 -15.38 -8.33
C SER A 147 22.97 -15.18 -6.82
N PHE A 148 22.86 -16.28 -6.07
CA PHE A 148 22.68 -16.25 -4.62
C PHE A 148 23.54 -17.32 -3.95
N TYR A 149 24.10 -16.99 -2.79
CA TYR A 149 24.86 -17.94 -1.97
C TYR A 149 24.41 -17.87 -0.51
N LEU A 150 24.54 -19.00 0.20
CA LEU A 150 24.27 -19.05 1.64
C LEU A 150 25.36 -18.28 2.37
N ALA A 151 25.02 -17.10 2.89
CA ALA A 151 25.92 -16.21 3.60
C ALA A 151 25.99 -16.54 5.09
N TYR A 152 24.87 -16.95 5.69
CA TYR A 152 24.81 -17.31 7.11
C TYR A 152 23.72 -18.34 7.41
N ASP A 153 24.00 -19.23 8.37
CA ASP A 153 23.11 -20.30 8.83
C ASP A 153 22.93 -20.15 10.35
N TYR A 154 21.74 -19.72 10.80
CA TYR A 154 21.49 -19.54 12.23
C TYR A 154 21.49 -20.92 12.93
N PRO A 155 21.92 -21.03 14.21
CA PRO A 155 21.89 -22.29 14.93
C PRO A 155 20.45 -22.83 15.09
N GLU A 156 20.29 -24.16 15.18
CA GLU A 156 18.96 -24.83 15.24
C GLU A 156 18.07 -24.41 16.43
N THR A 157 18.67 -23.80 17.46
CA THR A 157 17.93 -23.27 18.62
C THR A 157 17.25 -21.93 18.33
N PHE A 158 17.47 -21.34 17.16
CA PHE A 158 16.99 -20.02 16.77
C PHE A 158 15.93 -20.14 15.67
N LEU A 159 14.69 -20.40 16.07
CA LEU A 159 13.54 -20.08 15.23
C LEU A 159 13.36 -18.56 15.26
N VAL A 160 13.96 -17.94 14.25
CA VAL A 160 13.98 -16.50 14.02
C VAL A 160 13.01 -16.25 12.89
N VAL A 161 11.78 -15.84 13.18
CA VAL A 161 10.85 -15.45 12.10
C VAL A 161 11.24 -14.02 11.73
N PRO A 162 11.98 -13.80 10.62
CA PRO A 162 12.32 -12.44 10.22
C PRO A 162 11.01 -11.73 9.94
N SER A 163 10.72 -10.71 10.74
CA SER A 163 9.45 -10.01 10.64
C SER A 163 9.62 -8.67 9.95
N ALA A 164 10.67 -7.94 10.32
CA ALA A 164 10.91 -6.61 9.79
C ALA A 164 12.35 -6.15 10.04
N TYR A 165 12.69 -5.01 9.45
CA TYR A 165 14.05 -4.46 9.43
C TYR A 165 14.01 -2.94 9.43
N GLY A 166 14.91 -2.30 10.18
CA GLY A 166 14.95 -0.83 10.29
C GLY A 166 16.03 -0.34 11.26
N HIS A 167 16.11 0.98 11.45
CA HIS A 167 17.11 1.63 12.28
C HIS A 167 16.58 1.90 13.70
N PHE A 168 16.75 0.96 14.63
CA PHE A 168 16.17 1.11 15.97
C PHE A 168 16.95 2.06 16.88
N TYR A 169 18.28 2.17 16.75
CA TYR A 169 19.07 2.88 17.78
C TYR A 169 20.38 3.57 17.36
N ASP A 170 20.94 3.28 16.18
CA ASP A 170 22.20 3.94 15.74
C ASP A 170 22.08 4.70 14.42
N GLY A 171 20.92 4.64 13.75
CA GLY A 171 20.61 5.37 12.51
C GLY A 171 21.51 5.04 11.32
N ASN A 172 22.48 4.13 11.47
CA ASN A 172 23.55 3.92 10.50
C ASN A 172 23.70 2.47 10.09
N THR A 173 23.40 1.54 10.99
CA THR A 173 23.16 0.16 10.60
C THR A 173 21.70 -0.14 10.90
N PRO A 174 21.08 -0.99 10.12
CA PRO A 174 19.73 -1.42 10.41
C PRO A 174 19.79 -2.82 10.98
N GLN A 175 18.79 -3.09 11.79
CA GLN A 175 18.72 -4.25 12.61
C GLN A 175 17.53 -5.10 12.20
N LEU A 176 17.72 -6.41 12.30
CA LEU A 176 16.69 -7.39 12.01
C LEU A 176 15.85 -7.63 13.26
N ALA A 177 14.58 -7.25 13.20
CA ALA A 177 13.57 -7.61 14.17
C ALA A 177 12.93 -8.94 13.79
N THR A 178 12.76 -9.80 14.78
CA THR A 178 12.33 -11.18 14.57
C THR A 178 11.39 -11.61 15.67
N ASP A 179 10.33 -12.34 15.34
CA ASP A 179 9.47 -12.97 16.34
C ASP A 179 10.09 -14.30 16.77
N SER A 180 10.21 -14.49 18.09
CA SER A 180 10.60 -15.76 18.70
C SER A 180 9.81 -16.01 19.97
N SER A 181 8.83 -16.93 19.90
CA SER A 181 8.06 -17.43 21.06
C SER A 181 7.43 -16.33 21.92
N GLY A 182 6.91 -15.27 21.31
CA GLY A 182 6.33 -14.14 22.05
C GLY A 182 7.38 -13.17 22.55
N SER A 183 8.40 -12.93 21.75
CA SER A 183 9.41 -11.91 22.01
C SER A 183 9.92 -11.37 20.69
N ILE A 184 10.24 -10.08 20.67
CA ILE A 184 10.98 -9.50 19.56
C ILE A 184 12.45 -9.61 19.90
N LEU A 185 13.19 -10.37 19.08
CA LEU A 185 14.63 -10.38 19.10
C LEU A 185 15.13 -9.42 18.03
N VAL A 186 16.06 -8.55 18.42
CA VAL A 186 16.74 -7.65 17.50
C VAL A 186 18.17 -8.15 17.29
N PHE A 187 18.55 -8.27 16.03
CA PHE A 187 19.89 -8.63 15.60
C PHE A 187 20.57 -7.46 14.91
N ASP A 188 21.80 -7.21 15.31
CA ASP A 188 22.66 -6.16 14.81
C ASP A 188 23.79 -6.73 13.96
N THR A 189 24.43 -5.85 13.21
CA THR A 189 25.55 -6.08 12.33
C THR A 189 26.86 -5.83 13.07
N PRO A 190 27.64 -6.88 13.42
CA PRO A 190 28.94 -6.71 14.08
C PRO A 190 29.91 -5.87 13.24
N SER A 191 30.86 -5.16 13.86
CA SER A 191 31.85 -4.33 13.14
C SER A 191 32.73 -5.07 12.12
N ASN A 192 32.71 -6.40 12.11
CA ASN A 192 33.47 -7.26 11.20
C ASN A 192 32.58 -8.07 10.23
N SER A 193 31.30 -7.72 10.14
CA SER A 193 30.33 -8.34 9.23
C SER A 193 29.38 -7.26 8.71
N HIS A 194 28.74 -7.51 7.58
CA HIS A 194 27.64 -6.70 7.06
C HIS A 194 26.27 -7.38 7.29
N LEU A 195 26.25 -8.49 8.02
CA LEU A 195 25.05 -9.30 8.25
C LEU A 195 24.52 -9.12 9.68
N PRO A 196 23.18 -9.10 9.89
CA PRO A 196 22.56 -8.95 11.21
C PRO A 196 22.61 -10.27 12.00
N ILE A 197 23.80 -10.64 12.49
CA ILE A 197 24.05 -11.95 13.12
C ILE A 197 24.23 -11.88 14.65
N ARG A 198 24.38 -10.69 15.22
CA ARG A 198 24.58 -10.52 16.68
C ARG A 198 23.27 -10.11 17.33
N ARG A 199 22.67 -11.01 18.11
CA ARG A 199 21.55 -10.66 18.99
C ARG A 199 21.96 -9.57 19.97
N THR A 200 21.26 -8.45 19.99
CA THR A 200 21.52 -7.31 20.89
C THR A 200 20.46 -7.18 21.96
N VAL A 201 19.18 -7.19 21.59
CA VAL A 201 18.07 -6.94 22.51
C VAL A 201 16.96 -7.98 22.37
N SER A 202 16.23 -8.17 23.48
CA SER A 202 15.07 -9.03 23.58
C SER A 202 13.97 -8.25 24.29
N ALA A 203 12.87 -7.93 23.60
CA ALA A 203 11.66 -7.47 24.26
C ALA A 203 10.81 -8.69 24.61
N LEU A 204 10.81 -9.09 25.88
CA LEU A 204 9.98 -10.19 26.39
C LEU A 204 8.56 -9.67 26.63
N ARG A 205 7.61 -9.95 25.74
CA ARG A 205 6.18 -9.66 25.98
C ARG A 205 5.36 -10.91 25.70
N GLY A 206 5.03 -11.62 26.79
CA GLY A 206 4.55 -13.01 26.84
C GLY A 206 3.24 -13.37 26.15
N SER A 207 2.93 -12.83 24.96
CA SER A 207 1.93 -13.41 24.06
C SER A 207 2.61 -14.22 22.96
N SER A 208 2.17 -15.45 22.75
CA SER A 208 2.79 -16.39 21.82
C SER A 208 2.63 -16.08 20.33
N ASN A 209 2.17 -14.89 19.93
CA ASN A 209 1.78 -14.60 18.55
C ASN A 209 2.00 -13.10 18.19
N LEU A 210 3.23 -12.70 17.86
CA LEU A 210 3.47 -11.38 17.27
C LEU A 210 3.31 -11.51 15.75
N PHE A 211 2.08 -11.38 15.27
CA PHE A 211 1.85 -11.42 13.83
C PHE A 211 2.31 -10.11 13.19
N GLN A 212 3.33 -10.22 12.33
CA GLN A 212 3.69 -9.21 11.32
C GLN A 212 3.92 -7.79 11.88
N PRO A 213 4.85 -7.58 12.84
CA PRO A 213 5.15 -6.22 13.29
C PRO A 213 5.55 -5.34 12.10
N ARG A 214 5.06 -4.10 12.12
CA ARG A 214 5.45 -3.06 11.18
C ARG A 214 6.63 -2.30 11.78
N VAL A 215 7.66 -2.04 10.97
CA VAL A 215 8.78 -1.16 11.33
C VAL A 215 8.61 0.11 10.51
N GLU A 216 8.54 1.26 11.18
CA GLU A 216 8.40 2.55 10.52
C GLU A 216 8.93 3.66 11.45
N ASP A 217 9.58 4.68 10.90
CA ASP A 217 9.89 5.92 11.62
C ASP A 217 8.63 6.79 11.67
N LEU A 218 7.84 6.64 12.73
CA LEU A 218 6.50 7.24 12.86
C LEU A 218 6.57 8.70 13.34
N ASP A 219 7.56 9.05 14.14
CA ASP A 219 7.73 10.40 14.68
C ASP A 219 8.73 11.27 13.90
N GLY A 220 9.38 10.71 12.88
CA GLY A 220 10.26 11.43 11.96
C GLY A 220 11.61 11.79 12.59
N ASP A 221 12.01 11.12 13.67
CA ASP A 221 13.26 11.39 14.36
C ASP A 221 14.48 10.61 13.79
N GLY A 222 14.24 9.81 12.75
CA GLY A 222 15.24 8.98 12.09
C GLY A 222 15.46 7.62 12.75
N TYR A 223 14.74 7.31 13.82
CA TYR A 223 14.70 5.99 14.43
C TYR A 223 13.35 5.34 14.17
N THR A 224 13.37 4.04 13.88
CA THR A 224 12.13 3.31 13.59
C THR A 224 11.46 2.80 14.85
N GLU A 225 10.16 3.01 14.96
CA GLU A 225 9.28 2.32 15.91
C GLU A 225 8.85 0.95 15.40
N LEU A 226 8.32 0.14 16.31
CA LEU A 226 7.61 -1.09 16.00
C LEU A 226 6.13 -0.94 16.32
N ILE A 227 5.27 -1.10 15.33
CA ILE A 227 3.85 -1.36 15.55
C ILE A 227 3.67 -2.86 15.68
N LEU A 228 3.13 -3.31 16.80
CA LEU A 228 2.98 -4.73 17.11
C LEU A 228 1.65 -5.03 17.77
N LYS A 229 1.20 -6.28 17.59
CA LYS A 229 -0.04 -6.77 18.18
C LYS A 229 0.25 -7.62 19.41
N HIS A 230 -0.34 -7.23 20.53
CA HIS A 230 -0.47 -8.05 21.73
C HIS A 230 -1.98 -8.26 22.02
N THR A 231 -2.41 -8.06 23.26
CA THR A 231 -3.82 -7.87 23.65
C THR A 231 -4.39 -6.56 23.11
N THR A 232 -3.53 -5.56 22.92
CA THR A 232 -3.80 -4.23 22.34
C THR A 232 -2.85 -4.02 21.15
N ASN A 233 -3.07 -3.02 20.30
CA ASN A 233 -2.01 -2.53 19.42
C ASN A 233 -1.04 -1.69 20.27
N LEU A 234 0.25 -1.92 20.06
CA LEU A 234 1.32 -1.21 20.74
C LEU A 234 2.21 -0.56 19.70
N VAL A 235 2.61 0.68 19.96
CA VAL A 235 3.80 1.26 19.33
C VAL A 235 4.89 1.23 20.38
N VAL A 236 6.01 0.61 20.04
CA VAL A 236 7.18 0.55 20.92
C VAL A 236 8.38 1.21 20.25
N LYS A 237 9.11 1.99 21.03
CA LYS A 237 10.34 2.67 20.61
C LYS A 237 11.52 2.10 21.37
N TYR A 238 12.67 2.02 20.73
CA TYR A 238 13.89 1.60 21.42
C TYR A 238 14.44 2.74 22.28
N ASP A 239 14.64 2.48 23.57
CA ASP A 239 15.27 3.42 24.49
C ASP A 239 16.72 3.02 24.75
N LEU A 240 17.64 3.85 24.27
CA LEU A 240 19.09 3.69 24.47
C LEU A 240 19.48 3.65 25.96
N SER A 241 18.75 4.35 26.83
CA SER A 241 19.13 4.47 28.24
C SER A 241 18.86 3.19 29.02
N SER A 242 17.75 2.51 28.73
CA SER A 242 17.40 1.20 29.30
C SER A 242 17.88 0.01 28.47
N ASN A 243 18.34 0.25 27.23
CA ASN A 243 18.71 -0.79 26.26
C ASN A 243 17.55 -1.78 26.06
N SER A 244 16.34 -1.25 25.89
CA SER A 244 15.08 -2.00 25.80
C SER A 244 14.03 -1.25 24.97
N PHE A 245 12.98 -1.95 24.56
CA PHE A 245 11.81 -1.32 23.94
C PHE A 245 10.83 -0.85 25.02
N ILE A 246 10.45 0.42 24.94
CA ILE A 246 9.43 1.04 25.79
C ILE A 246 8.14 1.24 25.00
N ASP A 247 6.99 1.14 25.68
CA ASP A 247 5.70 1.43 25.06
C ASP A 247 5.55 2.95 24.96
N VAL A 248 5.40 3.47 23.75
CA VAL A 248 5.09 4.88 23.48
C VAL A 248 3.62 5.06 23.14
N PHE A 249 2.94 3.98 22.76
CA PHE A 249 1.49 3.93 22.61
C PHE A 249 0.96 2.55 22.98
N SER A 250 -0.24 2.53 23.58
CA SER A 250 -1.11 1.37 23.63
C SER A 250 -2.52 1.83 23.40
N ASP A 251 -3.21 1.20 22.47
CA ASP A 251 -4.65 1.41 22.39
C ASP A 251 -5.38 0.79 23.58
N ASN A 252 -6.64 1.21 23.75
CA ASN A 252 -7.63 0.56 24.59
C ASN A 252 -8.76 -0.03 23.75
N PHE A 253 -8.49 -0.42 22.49
CA PHE A 253 -9.46 -1.03 21.58
C PHE A 253 -9.69 -2.50 22.00
N SER A 254 -10.31 -2.65 23.17
CA SER A 254 -10.47 -3.86 23.97
C SER A 254 -10.63 -5.16 23.18
N ASN A 255 -9.63 -6.06 23.05
CA ASN A 255 -9.75 -7.41 22.41
C ASN A 255 -10.51 -7.47 21.06
N GLU A 256 -10.86 -6.34 20.48
CA GLU A 256 -11.73 -6.18 19.33
C GLU A 256 -10.87 -6.23 18.09
N PHE A 257 -9.76 -6.95 18.10
CA PHE A 257 -8.85 -6.98 16.97
C PHE A 257 -8.75 -8.38 16.41
N GLU A 258 -8.98 -8.50 15.11
CA GLU A 258 -8.61 -9.69 14.36
C GLU A 258 -7.25 -9.45 13.74
N TRP A 259 -6.38 -10.47 13.81
CA TRP A 259 -5.27 -10.77 12.90
C TRP A 259 -5.11 -9.69 11.83
N GLY A 260 -4.19 -8.73 12.04
CA GLY A 260 -4.08 -7.68 11.06
C GLY A 260 -2.80 -6.89 11.08
N SER A 261 -2.50 -6.36 9.90
CA SER A 261 -1.40 -5.43 9.61
C SER A 261 -1.86 -3.99 9.80
N TRP A 262 -0.96 -3.05 9.57
CA TRP A 262 -1.23 -1.61 9.64
C TRP A 262 -0.84 -1.00 8.29
N ALA A 263 -1.70 -0.12 7.77
CA ALA A 263 -1.30 0.82 6.73
C ALA A 263 -0.65 2.00 7.43
N VAL A 264 0.53 2.44 7.00
CA VAL A 264 1.24 3.57 7.63
C VAL A 264 1.65 4.60 6.59
N GLY A 265 1.29 5.86 6.78
CA GLY A 265 1.49 6.90 5.79
C GLY A 265 1.08 8.29 6.29
N PHE A 266 1.23 9.28 5.41
CA PHE A 266 0.79 10.67 5.58
C PHE A 266 -0.58 10.84 4.95
N PHE A 267 -1.61 10.21 5.53
CA PHE A 267 -2.88 10.01 4.85
C PHE A 267 -3.74 11.27 4.81
N ASP A 268 -3.56 12.22 5.74
CA ASP A 268 -4.43 13.38 5.93
C ASP A 268 -3.85 14.73 5.46
N LEU A 269 -2.68 14.67 4.82
CA LEU A 269 -1.98 15.79 4.17
C LEU A 269 -1.37 16.83 5.11
N ASP A 270 -1.07 16.48 6.36
CA ASP A 270 -0.52 17.41 7.34
C ASP A 270 0.99 17.23 7.62
N ALA A 271 1.61 16.23 6.98
CA ALA A 271 3.02 15.83 7.11
C ALA A 271 3.41 15.16 8.45
N ARG A 272 2.43 14.66 9.21
CA ARG A 272 2.61 13.67 10.27
C ARG A 272 2.19 12.30 9.75
N LYS A 273 2.78 11.25 10.32
CA LYS A 273 2.43 9.88 9.92
C LYS A 273 1.32 9.38 10.84
N GLU A 274 0.36 8.71 10.23
CA GLU A 274 -0.65 7.91 10.91
C GLU A 274 -0.44 6.43 10.61
N PHE A 275 -1.05 5.60 11.44
CA PHE A 275 -1.36 4.24 11.05
C PHE A 275 -2.87 3.99 11.07
N ALA A 276 -3.34 3.30 10.04
CA ALA A 276 -4.73 2.91 9.88
C ALA A 276 -4.89 1.41 10.06
N THR A 277 -6.01 1.03 10.68
CA THR A 277 -6.30 -0.37 10.96
C THR A 277 -7.80 -0.62 11.14
N VAL A 278 -8.23 -1.89 11.17
CA VAL A 278 -9.66 -2.26 11.29
C VAL A 278 -9.92 -3.14 12.52
N LEU A 279 -10.97 -2.78 13.25
CA LEU A 279 -11.46 -3.48 14.42
C LEU A 279 -12.51 -4.56 14.04
N ARG A 280 -12.70 -5.55 14.91
CA ARG A 280 -13.69 -6.64 14.82
C ARG A 280 -15.13 -6.15 14.76
N ASN A 281 -15.39 -4.99 15.35
CA ASN A 281 -16.69 -4.34 15.30
C ASN A 281 -16.94 -3.63 13.95
N GLN A 282 -16.04 -3.83 12.98
CA GLN A 282 -16.09 -3.28 11.63
C GLN A 282 -15.86 -1.76 11.61
N GLU A 283 -15.01 -1.27 12.50
CA GLU A 283 -14.59 0.13 12.51
C GLU A 283 -13.16 0.25 11.99
N VAL A 284 -12.93 1.19 11.06
CA VAL A 284 -11.59 1.65 10.72
C VAL A 284 -11.20 2.74 11.68
N VAL A 285 -9.96 2.68 12.15
CA VAL A 285 -9.39 3.65 13.08
C VAL A 285 -8.06 4.12 12.52
N PHE A 286 -7.84 5.43 12.56
CA PHE A 286 -6.54 6.06 12.31
C PHE A 286 -6.00 6.57 13.64
N VAL A 287 -4.69 6.39 13.82
CA VAL A 287 -3.96 6.87 14.98
C VAL A 287 -2.77 7.68 14.47
N GLU A 288 -2.70 8.94 14.88
CA GLU A 288 -1.69 9.92 14.47
C GLU A 288 -0.70 10.17 15.60
N TYR A 289 0.55 10.47 15.26
CA TYR A 289 1.51 11.06 16.18
C TYR A 289 1.18 12.55 16.50
N ASP A 290 1.14 12.91 17.78
CA ASP A 290 0.77 14.26 18.24
C ASP A 290 1.83 15.35 17.94
N GLY A 291 2.94 14.99 17.30
CA GLY A 291 4.06 15.88 17.00
C GLY A 291 5.01 16.13 18.17
N VAL A 292 4.81 15.48 19.32
CA VAL A 292 5.58 15.72 20.55
C VAL A 292 6.12 14.43 21.17
N SER A 293 5.24 13.50 21.53
CA SER A 293 5.65 12.29 22.27
C SER A 293 4.58 11.21 22.38
N SER A 294 3.38 11.44 21.88
CA SER A 294 2.26 10.51 22.05
C SER A 294 1.51 10.29 20.75
N TYR A 295 0.61 9.31 20.78
CA TYR A 295 -0.21 8.94 19.64
C TYR A 295 -1.67 9.00 20.08
N GLU A 296 -2.53 9.57 19.24
CA GLU A 296 -3.95 9.73 19.51
C GLU A 296 -4.80 9.24 18.34
N GLU A 297 -6.03 8.81 18.66
CA GLU A 297 -7.01 8.48 17.64
C GLU A 297 -7.49 9.77 16.96
N SER A 298 -7.16 9.92 15.68
CA SER A 298 -7.60 11.05 14.84
C SER A 298 -8.94 10.78 14.17
N TYR A 299 -9.21 9.52 13.79
CA TYR A 299 -10.41 9.15 13.03
C TYR A 299 -10.95 7.77 13.40
N ARG A 300 -12.28 7.66 13.32
CA ARG A 300 -13.00 6.40 13.46
C ARG A 300 -14.27 6.39 12.62
N GLU A 301 -14.43 5.35 11.82
CA GLU A 301 -15.64 5.14 11.02
C GLU A 301 -16.05 3.68 10.96
N LYS A 302 -17.35 3.43 10.95
CA LYS A 302 -17.88 2.10 10.72
C LYS A 302 -17.93 1.79 9.23
N VAL A 303 -17.27 0.70 8.85
CA VAL A 303 -17.24 0.19 7.47
C VAL A 303 -18.03 -1.11 7.36
N PRO A 304 -18.61 -1.43 6.20
CA PRO A 304 -19.29 -2.70 5.94
C PRO A 304 -18.28 -3.82 5.60
N LEU A 305 -17.12 -3.83 6.25
CA LEU A 305 -16.12 -4.88 6.11
C LEU A 305 -16.40 -5.98 7.13
N SER A 306 -16.18 -7.24 6.76
CA SER A 306 -16.13 -8.32 7.76
C SER A 306 -14.95 -8.12 8.72
N SER A 307 -14.89 -8.92 9.78
CA SER A 307 -13.68 -8.96 10.60
C SER A 307 -12.53 -9.63 9.83
N GLY A 308 -11.32 -9.07 9.93
CA GLY A 308 -10.08 -9.59 9.33
C GLY A 308 -9.32 -8.48 8.60
N GLY A 309 -8.34 -7.85 9.23
CA GLY A 309 -7.72 -6.63 8.72
C GLY A 309 -6.42 -6.88 7.97
N PHE A 310 -6.46 -6.93 6.64
CA PHE A 310 -5.24 -6.90 5.84
C PHE A 310 -5.09 -5.48 5.31
N ASN A 311 -4.22 -4.71 5.95
CA ASN A 311 -4.07 -3.29 5.69
C ASN A 311 -2.70 -3.00 5.06
N VAL A 312 -2.68 -2.09 4.10
CA VAL A 312 -1.45 -1.59 3.48
C VAL A 312 -1.64 -0.13 3.06
N GLU A 313 -0.59 0.66 3.17
CA GLU A 313 -0.46 1.97 2.56
C GLU A 313 -0.16 1.89 1.06
N GLY A 314 -0.64 2.86 0.29
CA GLY A 314 -0.19 3.15 -1.07
C GLY A 314 0.25 4.61 -1.17
N ASP A 315 1.29 4.87 -1.96
CA ASP A 315 1.82 6.24 -2.13
C ASP A 315 0.91 7.16 -2.96
N ASP A 316 0.52 6.73 -4.16
CA ASP A 316 -0.43 7.40 -5.05
C ASP A 316 -0.97 6.33 -5.98
N LEU A 317 -1.65 5.36 -5.39
CA LEU A 317 -2.04 4.13 -6.06
C LEU A 317 -3.20 4.35 -7.04
N ASP A 318 -3.82 5.52 -7.03
CA ASP A 318 -4.98 5.83 -7.86
C ASP A 318 -4.75 7.02 -8.82
N LEU A 319 -3.58 7.67 -8.75
CA LEU A 319 -3.10 8.75 -9.64
C LEU A 319 -3.74 10.12 -9.38
N ASP A 320 -4.07 10.42 -8.14
CA ASP A 320 -4.57 11.73 -7.70
C ASP A 320 -3.54 12.58 -6.95
N GLY A 321 -2.37 12.01 -6.63
CA GLY A 321 -1.26 12.66 -5.95
C GLY A 321 -1.33 12.63 -4.43
N LYS A 322 -2.19 11.78 -3.83
CA LYS A 322 -2.29 11.58 -2.38
C LYS A 322 -1.94 10.14 -2.02
N GLN A 323 -1.61 9.91 -0.74
CA GLN A 323 -1.47 8.56 -0.20
C GLN A 323 -2.83 7.98 0.19
N GLU A 324 -3.02 6.70 -0.03
CA GLU A 324 -4.23 5.98 0.37
C GLU A 324 -3.94 4.88 1.40
N ALA A 325 -4.90 4.67 2.30
CA ALA A 325 -4.92 3.50 3.17
C ALA A 325 -5.89 2.44 2.61
N PHE A 326 -5.36 1.27 2.24
CA PHE A 326 -6.14 0.13 1.77
C PHE A 326 -6.46 -0.79 2.94
N ILE A 327 -7.74 -0.90 3.28
CA ILE A 327 -8.26 -1.70 4.39
C ILE A 327 -8.99 -2.91 3.83
N GLY A 328 -8.30 -4.04 3.81
CA GLY A 328 -8.79 -5.31 3.30
C GLY A 328 -9.50 -6.14 4.37
N SER A 329 -10.56 -6.84 3.95
CA SER A 329 -11.28 -7.80 4.77
C SER A 329 -11.94 -8.89 3.96
N SER A 330 -12.12 -10.05 4.59
CA SER A 330 -12.77 -11.17 3.93
C SER A 330 -13.62 -12.01 4.86
N GLY A 331 -14.81 -12.38 4.40
CA GLY A 331 -15.59 -13.44 5.02
C GLY A 331 -14.99 -14.81 4.73
N PHE A 332 -15.29 -15.80 5.59
CA PHE A 332 -14.98 -17.20 5.30
C PHE A 332 -15.72 -17.66 4.04
N GLY A 333 -15.01 -17.74 2.92
CA GLY A 333 -15.49 -18.30 1.66
C GLY A 333 -16.22 -17.29 0.78
N GLY A 334 -16.16 -16.01 1.15
CA GLY A 334 -16.68 -14.90 0.36
C GLY A 334 -15.58 -14.13 -0.38
N PRO A 335 -15.99 -13.10 -1.15
CA PRO A 335 -15.04 -12.20 -1.80
C PRO A 335 -14.17 -11.47 -0.78
N LEU A 336 -13.01 -11.01 -1.25
CA LEU A 336 -12.20 -10.02 -0.53
C LEU A 336 -12.80 -8.63 -0.81
N TYR A 337 -13.09 -7.89 0.25
CA TYR A 337 -13.47 -6.49 0.18
C TYR A 337 -12.27 -5.65 0.58
N ILE A 338 -11.96 -4.60 -0.16
CA ILE A 338 -10.92 -3.63 0.20
C ILE A 338 -11.57 -2.27 0.12
N SER A 339 -11.59 -1.55 1.24
CA SER A 339 -11.99 -0.14 1.26
C SER A 339 -10.73 0.72 1.14
N VAL A 340 -10.80 1.78 0.35
CA VAL A 340 -9.70 2.70 0.08
C VAL A 340 -10.04 4.01 0.76
N PHE A 341 -9.19 4.42 1.70
CA PHE A 341 -9.37 5.65 2.44
C PHE A 341 -8.41 6.72 1.92
N GLU A 342 -8.97 7.88 1.63
CA GLU A 342 -8.24 9.08 1.22
C GLU A 342 -8.51 10.22 2.21
N GLY A 343 -7.44 10.93 2.58
CA GLY A 343 -7.56 12.19 3.30
C GLY A 343 -7.99 13.34 2.39
N PHE A 344 -8.86 14.20 2.91
CA PHE A 344 -9.23 15.47 2.28
C PHE A 344 -8.96 16.69 3.18
N GLY A 345 -8.22 16.46 4.26
CA GLY A 345 -7.71 17.46 5.20
C GLY A 345 -7.24 16.77 6.49
N ASN A 346 -6.61 17.55 7.37
CA ASN A 346 -6.11 17.09 8.67
C ASN A 346 -7.22 16.41 9.50
N ASP A 347 -7.01 15.15 9.86
CA ASP A 347 -7.94 14.24 10.54
C ASP A 347 -9.27 13.98 9.79
N LEU A 348 -9.31 14.24 8.48
CA LEU A 348 -10.52 14.11 7.66
C LEU A 348 -10.32 13.08 6.55
N TYR A 349 -11.02 11.97 6.66
CA TYR A 349 -10.93 10.83 5.75
C TYR A 349 -12.30 10.44 5.19
N HIS A 350 -12.30 9.76 4.04
CA HIS A 350 -13.50 9.14 3.48
C HIS A 350 -13.13 7.86 2.71
N ASP A 351 -14.07 6.90 2.65
CA ASP A 351 -13.98 5.68 1.83
C ASP A 351 -14.25 6.02 0.34
N SER A 352 -13.19 6.36 -0.39
CA SER A 352 -13.25 6.85 -1.78
C SER A 352 -13.59 5.74 -2.78
N LEU A 353 -13.16 4.50 -2.50
CA LEU A 353 -13.35 3.37 -3.39
C LEU A 353 -13.44 2.06 -2.62
N ARG A 354 -14.30 1.16 -3.11
CA ARG A 354 -14.30 -0.24 -2.69
C ARG A 354 -13.98 -1.19 -3.82
N LEU A 355 -12.96 -2.01 -3.62
CA LEU A 355 -12.65 -3.16 -4.47
C LEU A 355 -13.32 -4.42 -3.90
N VAL A 356 -13.96 -5.19 -4.78
CA VAL A 356 -14.54 -6.50 -4.47
C VAL A 356 -13.86 -7.53 -5.35
N ILE A 357 -12.95 -8.31 -4.77
CA ILE A 357 -12.27 -9.39 -5.48
C ILE A 357 -13.05 -10.68 -5.26
N ASP A 358 -13.75 -11.14 -6.29
CA ASP A 358 -14.49 -12.40 -6.29
C ASP A 358 -13.63 -13.53 -6.89
N GLY A 359 -14.03 -14.78 -6.64
CA GLY A 359 -13.31 -15.98 -7.06
C GLY A 359 -12.12 -16.34 -6.17
N VAL A 360 -11.91 -15.58 -5.08
CA VAL A 360 -11.02 -15.92 -3.96
C VAL A 360 -11.82 -16.63 -2.86
N GLY A 361 -11.23 -17.62 -2.19
CA GLY A 361 -11.91 -18.39 -1.13
C GLY A 361 -11.75 -17.77 0.27
N ALA A 362 -11.93 -18.59 1.32
CA ALA A 362 -11.48 -18.30 2.69
C ALA A 362 -10.03 -18.75 2.88
N LEU A 363 -9.16 -17.88 3.45
CA LEU A 363 -7.96 -18.15 4.26
C LEU A 363 -6.95 -16.98 4.15
N ARG A 364 -5.84 -17.06 4.90
CA ARG A 364 -4.82 -16.02 5.23
C ARG A 364 -4.29 -15.25 4.00
N ARG A 365 -4.02 -13.95 4.17
CA ARG A 365 -3.85 -12.97 3.07
C ARG A 365 -2.83 -11.91 3.43
N THR A 366 -2.28 -11.25 2.41
CA THR A 366 -1.59 -9.97 2.58
C THR A 366 -2.01 -9.04 1.45
N LEU A 367 -2.23 -7.77 1.79
CA LEU A 367 -2.16 -6.68 0.84
C LEU A 367 -0.75 -6.12 0.90
N ASN A 368 -0.21 -5.75 -0.25
CA ASN A 368 1.09 -5.11 -0.37
C ASN A 368 1.01 -4.09 -1.52
N THR A 369 1.98 -3.18 -1.54
CA THR A 369 2.14 -2.16 -2.57
C THR A 369 3.61 -2.10 -2.98
N ALA A 370 3.85 -1.89 -4.27
CA ALA A 370 5.20 -1.74 -4.82
C ALA A 370 5.15 -1.39 -6.31
N ASP A 371 6.02 -0.49 -6.75
CA ASP A 371 6.40 -0.28 -8.16
C ASP A 371 7.18 -1.51 -8.64
N ILE A 372 6.46 -2.42 -9.29
CA ILE A 372 7.03 -3.68 -9.77
C ILE A 372 7.40 -3.63 -11.25
N ASP A 373 6.94 -2.61 -12.00
CA ASP A 373 7.25 -2.48 -13.42
C ASP A 373 8.21 -1.32 -13.75
N GLY A 374 8.61 -0.55 -12.75
CA GLY A 374 9.63 0.48 -12.79
C GLY A 374 9.16 1.79 -13.41
N ASP A 375 7.86 2.07 -13.43
CA ASP A 375 7.31 3.30 -13.99
C ASP A 375 7.15 4.44 -12.98
N GLY A 376 7.54 4.21 -11.72
CA GLY A 376 7.50 5.17 -10.63
C GLY A 376 6.16 5.25 -9.92
N LEU A 377 5.20 4.38 -10.26
CA LEU A 377 3.91 4.26 -9.61
C LEU A 377 3.80 2.88 -8.98
N ASP A 378 3.29 2.81 -7.75
CA ASP A 378 3.08 1.52 -7.11
C ASP A 378 1.92 0.75 -7.79
N GLU A 379 1.98 -0.58 -7.70
CA GLU A 379 0.84 -1.46 -7.93
C GLU A 379 0.21 -1.93 -6.62
N LEU A 380 -1.08 -2.28 -6.64
CA LEU A 380 -1.72 -2.99 -5.52
C LEU A 380 -1.56 -4.50 -5.73
N ILE A 381 -0.88 -5.16 -4.79
CA ILE A 381 -0.62 -6.60 -4.82
C ILE A 381 -1.44 -7.32 -3.73
N ILE A 382 -2.20 -8.32 -4.18
CA ILE A 382 -3.08 -9.12 -3.35
C ILE A 382 -2.57 -10.57 -3.37
N THR A 383 -2.21 -11.11 -2.22
CA THR A 383 -1.95 -12.55 -2.07
C THR A 383 -3.11 -13.25 -1.41
N TYR A 384 -3.43 -14.42 -1.94
CA TYR A 384 -4.52 -15.24 -1.42
C TYR A 384 -4.25 -16.73 -1.66
N GLY A 385 -4.00 -17.48 -0.59
CA GLY A 385 -3.63 -18.90 -0.72
C GLY A 385 -2.39 -19.03 -1.59
N GLY A 386 -2.49 -19.73 -2.73
CA GLY A 386 -1.42 -19.80 -3.74
C GLY A 386 -1.57 -18.82 -4.90
N MET A 387 -2.39 -17.80 -4.79
CA MET A 387 -2.62 -16.79 -5.82
C MET A 387 -1.88 -15.49 -5.50
N LEU A 388 -1.32 -14.85 -6.52
CA LEU A 388 -0.81 -13.48 -6.47
C LEU A 388 -1.48 -12.70 -7.60
N LEU A 389 -2.33 -11.74 -7.23
CA LEU A 389 -2.99 -10.81 -8.16
C LEU A 389 -2.33 -9.44 -8.02
N ILE A 390 -1.98 -8.84 -9.16
CA ILE A 390 -1.43 -7.49 -9.23
C ILE A 390 -2.45 -6.63 -9.97
N LEU A 391 -2.83 -5.52 -9.35
CA LEU A 391 -3.71 -4.51 -9.93
C LEU A 391 -2.89 -3.24 -10.16
N LYS A 392 -3.06 -2.63 -11.33
CA LYS A 392 -2.44 -1.35 -11.69
C LYS A 392 -3.55 -0.32 -11.92
N ALA A 393 -3.36 0.90 -11.43
CA ALA A 393 -4.28 1.98 -11.75
C ALA A 393 -4.14 2.40 -13.22
N SER A 394 -5.26 2.56 -13.91
CA SER A 394 -5.30 3.11 -15.27
C SER A 394 -5.85 4.54 -15.31
N SER A 395 -6.48 5.00 -14.22
CA SER A 395 -6.93 6.38 -13.97
C SER A 395 -7.45 6.50 -12.53
N TYR A 396 -7.81 7.72 -12.11
CA TYR A 396 -8.42 8.01 -10.81
C TYR A 396 -9.46 6.96 -10.40
N ASN A 397 -9.20 6.29 -9.28
CA ASN A 397 -10.03 5.24 -8.71
C ASN A 397 -10.42 4.14 -9.72
N HIS A 398 -9.55 3.78 -10.66
CA HIS A 398 -9.78 2.72 -11.65
C HIS A 398 -8.59 1.77 -11.72
N TYR A 399 -8.82 0.53 -11.33
CA TYR A 399 -7.81 -0.52 -11.31
C TYR A 399 -8.10 -1.61 -12.33
N GLU A 400 -7.06 -2.08 -12.99
CA GLU A 400 -7.11 -3.18 -13.96
C GLU A 400 -6.16 -4.31 -13.54
N PRO A 401 -6.51 -5.59 -13.79
CA PRO A 401 -5.57 -6.68 -13.60
C PRO A 401 -4.32 -6.50 -14.45
N PHE A 402 -3.17 -6.39 -13.79
CA PHE A 402 -1.87 -6.28 -14.42
C PHE A 402 -1.20 -7.65 -14.59
N TRP A 403 -1.32 -8.50 -13.57
CA TRP A 403 -0.78 -9.85 -13.59
C TRP A 403 -1.53 -10.78 -12.62
N LEU A 404 -1.57 -12.08 -12.95
CA LEU A 404 -2.14 -13.11 -12.10
C LEU A 404 -1.28 -14.38 -12.14
N GLY A 405 -0.71 -14.73 -10.99
CA GLY A 405 0.12 -15.91 -10.78
C GLY A 405 -0.52 -16.94 -9.85
N TYR A 406 -0.21 -18.22 -10.10
CA TYR A 406 -0.60 -19.34 -9.26
C TYR A 406 0.63 -20.15 -8.83
N PHE A 407 0.65 -20.52 -7.56
CA PHE A 407 1.76 -21.15 -6.85
C PHE A 407 1.28 -22.38 -6.08
N SER A 408 2.24 -23.21 -5.66
CA SER A 408 1.98 -24.57 -5.16
C SER A 408 1.55 -24.68 -3.68
N GLY A 409 1.50 -23.55 -2.96
CA GLY A 409 1.21 -23.50 -1.53
C GLY A 409 0.71 -22.13 -1.10
N GLU A 410 0.64 -21.89 0.21
CA GLU A 410 0.37 -20.55 0.74
C GLU A 410 1.54 -19.62 0.36
N VAL A 411 1.23 -18.43 -0.15
CA VAL A 411 2.23 -17.44 -0.56
C VAL A 411 2.18 -16.19 0.30
N GLY A 412 3.36 -15.80 0.78
CA GLY A 412 3.65 -14.43 1.17
C GLY A 412 4.53 -13.78 0.11
N VAL A 413 4.47 -12.44 -0.01
CA VAL A 413 5.29 -11.66 -0.94
C VAL A 413 6.06 -10.55 -0.23
N ARG A 414 7.24 -10.22 -0.78
CA ARG A 414 8.04 -9.04 -0.47
C ARG A 414 8.59 -8.48 -1.77
N PHE A 415 8.86 -7.18 -1.77
CA PHE A 415 9.32 -6.45 -2.95
C PHE A 415 10.63 -5.79 -2.62
N VAL A 416 11.65 -6.07 -3.42
CA VAL A 416 13.00 -5.61 -3.18
C VAL A 416 13.60 -5.37 -4.54
N ASP A 417 14.07 -4.16 -4.82
CA ASP A 417 14.96 -3.93 -5.95
C ASP A 417 16.23 -4.74 -5.65
N LEU A 418 16.53 -5.82 -6.38
CA LEU A 418 17.73 -6.65 -6.13
C LEU A 418 18.93 -6.20 -6.97
N GLU A 419 18.69 -5.46 -8.05
CA GLU A 419 19.68 -5.14 -9.08
C GLU A 419 20.17 -3.67 -9.00
N GLY A 420 19.46 -2.84 -8.24
CA GLY A 420 19.69 -1.40 -8.13
C GLY A 420 19.19 -0.63 -9.35
N ASP A 421 18.20 -1.13 -10.08
CA ASP A 421 17.66 -0.51 -11.29
C ASP A 421 16.37 0.28 -11.06
N GLY A 422 15.88 0.30 -9.82
CA GLY A 422 14.64 0.98 -9.41
C GLY A 422 13.39 0.09 -9.52
N ALA A 423 13.40 -0.98 -10.32
CA ALA A 423 12.30 -1.92 -10.40
C ALA A 423 12.44 -2.98 -9.30
N LYS A 424 11.35 -3.26 -8.57
CA LYS A 424 11.39 -4.24 -7.48
C LYS A 424 11.17 -5.67 -8.01
N GLU A 425 12.06 -6.60 -7.65
CA GLU A 425 11.77 -8.03 -7.75
C GLU A 425 10.71 -8.46 -6.73
N ILE A 426 9.95 -9.50 -7.10
CA ILE A 426 8.95 -10.14 -6.23
C ILE A 426 9.55 -11.39 -5.61
N LEU A 427 9.68 -11.40 -4.29
CA LEU A 427 10.09 -12.55 -3.50
C LEU A 427 8.84 -13.30 -3.06
N VAL A 428 8.53 -14.43 -3.69
CA VAL A 428 7.34 -15.25 -3.42
C VAL A 428 7.71 -16.42 -2.51
N GLY A 429 7.52 -16.24 -1.21
CA GLY A 429 7.72 -17.28 -0.20
C GLY A 429 6.58 -18.28 -0.25
N GLN A 430 6.90 -19.54 -0.51
CA GLN A 430 5.96 -20.66 -0.58
C GLN A 430 6.20 -21.61 0.58
N ILE A 431 5.11 -22.03 1.22
CA ILE A 431 5.11 -23.17 2.14
C ILE A 431 4.14 -24.24 1.65
N THR A 432 4.65 -25.46 1.55
CA THR A 432 3.87 -26.68 1.40
C THR A 432 3.96 -27.50 2.68
N ASN A 433 3.24 -28.62 2.75
CA ASN A 433 3.27 -29.51 3.93
C ASN A 433 4.65 -30.12 4.24
N ARG A 434 5.64 -30.01 3.35
CA ARG A 434 6.95 -30.66 3.50
C ARG A 434 8.13 -29.76 3.25
N THR A 435 7.97 -28.73 2.43
CA THR A 435 9.05 -27.88 1.95
C THR A 435 8.62 -26.42 1.94
N GLY A 436 9.60 -25.55 2.16
CA GLY A 436 9.46 -24.10 2.09
C GLY A 436 10.58 -23.56 1.23
N PHE A 437 10.24 -22.67 0.31
CA PHE A 437 11.18 -22.07 -0.63
C PHE A 437 10.68 -20.69 -1.05
N THR A 438 11.57 -19.87 -1.62
CA THR A 438 11.24 -18.54 -2.11
C THR A 438 11.58 -18.50 -3.58
N GLU A 439 10.58 -18.24 -4.43
CA GLU A 439 10.81 -17.95 -5.84
C GLU A 439 11.03 -16.45 -6.00
N ILE A 440 12.04 -16.08 -6.78
CA ILE A 440 12.31 -14.67 -7.09
C ILE A 440 11.87 -14.43 -8.52
N LEU A 441 10.92 -13.51 -8.68
CA LEU A 441 10.35 -13.13 -9.97
C LEU A 441 10.82 -11.72 -10.31
N ARG A 442 11.32 -11.57 -11.53
CA ARG A 442 11.69 -10.27 -12.09
C ARG A 442 10.66 -9.85 -13.11
N TYR A 443 10.29 -8.58 -13.09
CA TYR A 443 9.50 -8.00 -14.17
C TYR A 443 10.27 -8.14 -15.49
N HIS A 444 9.61 -8.76 -16.44
CA HIS A 444 10.12 -8.99 -17.76
C HIS A 444 8.97 -8.68 -18.71
N SER A 445 8.90 -7.44 -19.18
CA SER A 445 8.12 -7.16 -20.38
C SER A 445 9.04 -7.44 -21.57
N PRO A 446 9.00 -8.63 -22.20
CA PRO A 446 9.69 -8.79 -23.46
C PRO A 446 9.17 -7.68 -24.37
N PRO A 447 10.04 -6.96 -25.11
CA PRO A 447 9.57 -5.95 -26.04
C PRO A 447 8.49 -6.61 -26.90
N VAL A 448 7.31 -5.99 -26.96
CA VAL A 448 6.17 -6.50 -27.72
C VAL A 448 6.66 -6.72 -29.15
N SER A 449 7.00 -7.97 -29.46
CA SER A 449 7.48 -8.36 -30.77
C SER A 449 6.23 -8.62 -31.59
N VAL A 450 5.73 -7.57 -32.21
CA VAL A 450 4.74 -7.74 -33.27
C VAL A 450 5.49 -8.44 -34.41
N PRO A 451 5.09 -9.67 -34.82
CA PRO A 451 5.73 -10.32 -35.94
C PRO A 451 5.70 -9.34 -37.11
N PRO A 452 6.83 -9.16 -37.83
CA PRO A 452 6.81 -8.27 -38.98
C PRO A 452 5.70 -8.74 -39.91
N SER A 453 4.71 -7.86 -40.12
CA SER A 453 3.73 -8.07 -41.18
C SER A 453 4.50 -8.33 -42.47
N PRO A 454 4.06 -9.24 -43.36
CA PRO A 454 4.70 -9.42 -44.66
C PRO A 454 4.83 -8.04 -45.31
N ALA A 455 6.06 -7.51 -45.32
CA ALA A 455 6.28 -6.11 -45.63
C ALA A 455 5.79 -5.86 -47.06
N PRO A 456 4.87 -4.91 -47.30
CA PRO A 456 4.43 -4.58 -48.65
C PRO A 456 5.50 -3.87 -49.48
N GLY A 457 6.77 -3.89 -49.03
CA GLY A 457 7.87 -3.08 -49.51
C GLY A 457 8.59 -2.34 -48.37
N THR A 458 9.58 -1.51 -48.73
CA THR A 458 10.09 -0.45 -47.87
C THR A 458 9.00 0.61 -47.63
N PHE A 459 8.92 1.16 -46.42
CA PHE A 459 8.04 2.28 -46.12
C PHE A 459 8.79 3.26 -45.22
N GLU A 460 8.64 4.56 -45.50
CA GLU A 460 9.10 5.61 -44.60
C GLU A 460 7.98 5.96 -43.65
N VAL A 461 8.23 5.83 -42.35
CA VAL A 461 7.33 6.35 -41.32
C VAL A 461 7.73 7.79 -41.06
N HIS A 462 6.89 8.74 -41.47
CA HIS A 462 7.11 10.15 -41.14
C HIS A 462 6.62 10.43 -39.72
N SER A 463 7.57 10.57 -38.80
CA SER A 463 7.43 11.01 -37.41
C SER A 463 6.30 10.37 -36.59
N VAL A 464 6.65 9.40 -35.75
CA VAL A 464 5.82 9.00 -34.60
C VAL A 464 6.43 9.69 -33.38
N TYR A 465 6.21 10.99 -33.23
CA TYR A 465 6.63 11.65 -31.99
C TYR A 465 5.50 11.45 -30.98
N PRO A 466 5.73 10.77 -29.83
CA PRO A 466 4.75 10.74 -28.77
C PRO A 466 4.57 12.17 -28.27
N GLN A 467 3.37 12.73 -28.47
CA GLN A 467 2.98 14.00 -27.88
C GLN A 467 1.90 13.68 -26.84
N PRO A 468 2.28 13.33 -25.60
CA PRO A 468 1.32 12.90 -24.57
C PRO A 468 0.24 13.96 -24.25
N ALA A 469 0.44 15.21 -24.65
CA ALA A 469 -0.55 16.30 -24.53
C ALA A 469 -1.53 16.43 -25.72
N ALA A 470 -1.38 15.65 -26.79
CA ALA A 470 -2.26 15.71 -27.95
C ALA A 470 -3.30 14.57 -27.90
N SER A 471 -4.58 14.93 -28.03
CA SER A 471 -5.68 13.96 -28.13
C SER A 471 -5.68 13.16 -29.45
N SER A 472 -4.70 13.38 -30.33
CA SER A 472 -4.56 12.66 -31.59
C SER A 472 -3.09 12.58 -32.04
N THR A 473 -2.76 11.50 -32.74
CA THR A 473 -1.49 11.32 -33.44
C THR A 473 -1.75 11.02 -34.91
N THR A 474 -0.87 11.46 -35.81
CA THR A 474 -0.99 11.21 -37.25
C THR A 474 0.19 10.37 -37.71
N ILE A 475 -0.09 9.15 -38.18
CA ILE A 475 0.91 8.25 -38.75
C ILE A 475 0.81 8.37 -40.28
N SER A 476 1.90 8.78 -40.92
CA SER A 476 2.00 8.87 -42.39
C SER A 476 3.04 7.88 -42.91
N PHE A 477 2.68 7.16 -43.98
CA PHE A 477 3.54 6.19 -44.66
C PHE A 477 3.18 6.17 -46.15
N ILE A 478 4.16 5.81 -46.98
CA ILE A 478 3.98 5.63 -48.43
C ILE A 478 4.23 4.15 -48.75
N PRO A 479 3.24 3.41 -49.27
CA PRO A 479 3.44 2.03 -49.70
C PRO A 479 4.06 1.96 -51.09
N GLU A 480 4.95 0.99 -51.33
CA GLU A 480 5.60 0.76 -52.64
C GLU A 480 4.60 0.39 -53.75
N CYS A 481 3.50 -0.28 -53.41
CA CYS A 481 2.50 -0.73 -54.36
C CYS A 481 1.08 -0.43 -53.88
N ALA A 482 0.17 -0.20 -54.84
CA ALA A 482 -1.25 -0.03 -54.54
C ALA A 482 -1.82 -1.36 -54.04
N GLY A 483 -2.60 -1.32 -52.95
CA GLY A 483 -3.11 -2.55 -52.35
C GLY A 483 -3.98 -2.34 -51.14
N ARG A 484 -4.53 -3.45 -50.62
CA ARG A 484 -5.20 -3.46 -49.33
C ARG A 484 -4.13 -3.45 -48.23
N CYS A 485 -4.25 -2.50 -47.33
CA CYS A 485 -3.37 -2.34 -46.18
C CYS A 485 -4.19 -2.34 -44.89
N SER A 486 -3.57 -2.70 -43.78
CA SER A 486 -4.12 -2.54 -42.45
C SER A 486 -3.07 -1.98 -41.50
N ILE A 487 -3.48 -1.04 -40.65
CA ILE A 487 -2.68 -0.56 -39.52
C ILE A 487 -3.33 -1.12 -38.26
N SER A 488 -2.53 -1.79 -37.44
CA SER A 488 -2.93 -2.23 -36.10
C SER A 488 -2.12 -1.46 -35.07
N LEU A 489 -2.80 -0.86 -34.09
CA LEU A 489 -2.18 -0.27 -32.91
C LEU A 489 -2.24 -1.29 -31.79
N TYR A 490 -1.11 -1.47 -31.11
CA TYR A 490 -0.98 -2.35 -29.97
C TYR A 490 -0.76 -1.48 -28.73
N ASP A 491 -1.35 -1.85 -27.60
CA ASP A 491 -0.97 -1.27 -26.30
C ASP A 491 0.38 -1.84 -25.82
N ILE A 492 0.88 -1.32 -24.70
CA ILE A 492 2.16 -1.75 -24.10
C ILE A 492 2.16 -3.24 -23.69
N ASN A 493 0.98 -3.86 -23.60
CA ASN A 493 0.82 -5.28 -23.31
C ASN A 493 0.75 -6.14 -24.59
N GLY A 494 0.86 -5.52 -25.77
CA GLY A 494 0.77 -6.20 -27.06
C GLY A 494 -0.64 -6.59 -27.47
N ARG A 495 -1.68 -6.05 -26.82
CA ARG A 495 -3.07 -6.24 -27.26
C ARG A 495 -3.39 -5.23 -28.36
N VAL A 496 -4.05 -5.70 -29.42
CA VAL A 496 -4.55 -4.82 -30.48
C VAL A 496 -5.67 -3.94 -29.92
N VAL A 497 -5.43 -2.64 -29.81
CA VAL A 497 -6.43 -1.66 -29.35
C VAL A 497 -7.19 -1.03 -30.52
N TYR A 498 -6.63 -1.07 -31.72
CA TYR A 498 -7.26 -0.50 -32.91
C TYR A 498 -6.74 -1.16 -34.18
N THR A 499 -7.63 -1.44 -35.13
CA THR A 499 -7.26 -1.90 -36.48
C THR A 499 -8.02 -1.09 -37.52
N LYS A 500 -7.29 -0.52 -38.48
CA LYS A 500 -7.89 0.17 -39.64
C LYS A 500 -7.41 -0.44 -40.94
N SER A 501 -8.36 -0.93 -41.72
CA SER A 501 -8.13 -1.40 -43.08
C SER A 501 -8.44 -0.30 -44.10
N PHE A 502 -7.63 -0.18 -45.14
CA PHE A 502 -7.82 0.81 -46.22
C PHE A 502 -7.18 0.30 -47.51
N HIS A 503 -7.49 0.98 -48.62
CA HIS A 503 -6.85 0.73 -49.91
C HIS A 503 -5.87 1.86 -50.18
N ALA A 504 -4.58 1.56 -50.22
CA ALA A 504 -3.58 2.56 -50.57
C ALA A 504 -3.42 2.63 -52.09
N ALA A 505 -3.26 3.84 -52.60
CA ALA A 505 -2.81 4.09 -53.96
C ALA A 505 -1.28 4.15 -53.98
N SER A 506 -0.64 3.66 -55.05
CA SER A 506 0.82 3.81 -55.22
C SER A 506 1.14 5.28 -55.52
N ALA A 507 2.29 5.77 -55.03
CA ALA A 507 2.88 6.99 -55.55
C ALA A 507 3.29 6.72 -57.02
N ALA A 508 2.63 7.39 -57.96
CA ALA A 508 2.89 7.24 -59.39
C ALA A 508 4.17 7.94 -59.82
#